data_AF-A0A8B4BTY1-F1
#
_entry.id   AF-A0A8B4BTY1-F1
#
_cell.length_a   1.000
_cell.length_b   1.000
_cell.length_c   1.000
_cell.angle_alpha   90.00
_cell.angle_beta   90.00
_cell.angle_gamma   90.00
#
_symmetry.space_group_name_H-M   'P 1'
#
loop_
_entity.id
_entity.type
_entity.pdbx_description
1 polymer ?
#
loop_
_entity_poly.entity_id
_entity_poly.type
_entity_poly.pdbx_seq_one_letter_code
_entity_poly.pdbx_strand_id
1 'polypeptide(L)' 'MRASNELKFGETYVNRESFEAIQGFHAGWRKSGVGGADGKHGLEEYLQTHVVYVQYK' A
#
# COMPACT_ATOMS: atom_id res chain seq x y z
N MET A 1 3.43 5.06 20.79
CA MET A 1 2.41 4.30 20.05
C MET A 1 2.78 2.81 20.02
N ARG A 2 2.66 2.10 21.15
CA ARG A 2 3.12 0.71 21.26
C ARG A 2 2.38 -0.24 20.31
N ALA A 3 1.04 -0.15 20.27
CA ALA A 3 0.21 -0.98 19.42
C ALA A 3 0.55 -0.82 17.92
N SER A 4 0.66 0.42 17.42
CA SER A 4 1.02 0.67 16.01
C SER A 4 2.40 0.17 15.61
N ASN A 5 3.32 0.00 16.57
CA ASN A 5 4.67 -0.51 16.31
C ASN A 5 4.75 -2.04 16.38
N GLU A 6 3.93 -2.68 17.20
CA GLU A 6 3.99 -4.12 17.47
C GLU A 6 2.98 -4.94 16.65
N LEU A 7 1.85 -4.33 16.26
CA LEU A 7 0.85 -4.98 15.42
C LEU A 7 1.41 -5.23 14.03
N LYS A 8 1.34 -6.48 13.57
CA LYS A 8 1.84 -6.89 12.26
C LYS A 8 0.69 -6.96 11.27
N PHE A 9 0.02 -5.86 10.98
CA PHE A 9 -1.08 -5.76 10.03
C PHE A 9 -0.85 -4.59 9.08
N GLY A 10 -1.49 -4.61 7.90
CA GLY A 10 -1.37 -3.51 6.94
C GLY A 10 -2.03 -2.21 7.40
N GLU A 11 -3.07 -2.34 8.23
CA GLU A 11 -3.90 -1.22 8.69
C GLU A 11 -4.08 -1.29 10.20
N THR A 12 -4.13 -0.12 10.86
CA THR A 12 -4.40 -0.01 12.30
C THR A 12 -5.27 1.21 12.54
N TYR A 13 -6.49 0.98 13.05
CA TYR A 13 -7.43 2.01 13.43
C TYR A 13 -7.33 2.27 14.93
N VAL A 14 -7.13 3.52 15.34
CA VAL A 14 -6.95 3.89 16.76
C VAL A 14 -8.14 4.73 17.21
N ASN A 15 -8.85 4.25 18.25
CA ASN A 15 -10.01 4.93 18.86
C ASN A 15 -11.13 5.31 17.87
N ARG A 16 -11.35 4.47 16.85
CA ARG A 16 -12.43 4.58 15.86
C ARG A 16 -12.80 3.23 15.28
N GLU A 17 -13.90 3.16 14.54
CA GLU A 17 -14.34 2.01 13.76
C GLU A 17 -13.41 1.71 12.56
N SER A 18 -13.46 0.46 12.08
CA SER A 18 -12.73 0.02 10.90
C SER A 18 -13.48 0.45 9.63
N PHE A 19 -12.87 1.33 8.86
CA PHE A 19 -13.30 1.70 7.51
C PHE A 19 -12.16 2.39 6.77
N GLU A 20 -11.65 1.73 5.74
CA GLU A 20 -10.61 2.24 4.86
C GLU A 20 -11.08 3.47 4.09
N ALA A 21 -10.14 4.35 3.77
CA ALA A 21 -10.40 5.51 2.94
C ALA A 21 -9.82 5.24 1.55
N ILE A 22 -10.53 5.66 0.50
CA ILE A 22 -10.13 5.41 -0.90
C ILE A 22 -8.75 6.00 -1.26
N GLN A 23 -8.28 6.99 -0.51
CA GLN A 23 -6.95 7.58 -0.65
C GLN A 23 -5.84 6.89 0.16
N GLY A 24 -6.20 5.88 0.97
CA GLY A 24 -5.29 5.07 1.77
C GLY A 24 -4.58 4.00 0.93
N PHE A 25 -4.18 2.89 1.57
CA PHE A 25 -3.63 1.73 0.87
C PHE A 25 -4.03 0.45 1.59
N HIS A 26 -4.99 -0.27 1.00
CA HIS A 26 -5.54 -1.49 1.56
C HIS A 26 -4.65 -2.70 1.18
N ALA A 27 -3.67 -2.98 2.02
CA ALA A 27 -2.62 -3.96 1.74
C ALA A 27 -2.38 -4.93 2.91
N GLY A 28 -2.93 -6.14 2.81
CA GLY A 28 -2.80 -7.16 3.84
C GLY A 28 -1.37 -7.70 4.01
N TRP A 29 -0.99 -8.06 5.25
CA TRP A 29 0.31 -8.68 5.55
C TRP A 29 0.21 -10.21 5.69
N ARG A 30 1.32 -10.91 5.45
CA ARG A 30 1.43 -12.39 5.53
C ARG A 30 0.48 -13.09 4.56
N LYS A 31 -0.41 -13.95 5.06
CA LYS A 31 -1.38 -14.69 4.24
C LYS A 31 -2.60 -13.85 3.87
N SER A 32 -2.66 -12.58 4.28
CA SER A 32 -3.76 -11.69 3.92
C SER A 32 -3.68 -11.19 2.47
N GLY A 33 -2.51 -11.28 1.80
CA GLY A 33 -2.39 -10.91 0.39
C GLY A 33 -0.96 -10.58 -0.05
N VAL A 34 -0.82 -10.25 -1.33
CA VAL A 34 0.39 -9.70 -1.98
C VAL A 34 -0.05 -8.48 -2.78
N GLY A 35 0.71 -7.38 -2.73
CA GLY A 35 0.31 -6.10 -3.30
C GLY A 35 -0.69 -5.36 -2.39
N GLY A 36 -1.60 -4.60 -2.99
CA GLY A 36 -2.68 -3.91 -2.29
C GLY A 36 -3.58 -3.14 -3.25
N ALA A 37 -4.65 -2.56 -2.73
CA ALA A 37 -5.58 -1.71 -3.48
C ALA A 37 -5.64 -0.30 -2.87
N ASP A 38 -6.35 0.59 -3.56
CA ASP A 38 -6.62 1.98 -3.15
C ASP A 38 -5.43 2.94 -3.15
N GLY A 39 -5.77 4.23 -3.21
CA GLY A 39 -4.84 5.35 -3.23
C GLY A 39 -3.77 5.26 -4.31
N LYS A 40 -2.66 5.96 -4.05
CA LYS A 40 -1.54 6.06 -4.99
C LYS A 40 -0.90 4.70 -5.26
N HIS A 41 -0.65 3.91 -4.21
CA HIS A 41 0.03 2.63 -4.33
C HIS A 41 -0.83 1.58 -5.04
N GLY A 42 -2.13 1.51 -4.74
CA GLY A 42 -3.04 0.64 -5.49
C GLY A 42 -3.13 1.00 -6.96
N LEU A 43 -3.06 2.29 -7.32
CA LEU A 43 -2.98 2.72 -8.72
C LEU A 43 -1.64 2.31 -9.37
N GLU A 44 -0.53 2.46 -8.65
CA GLU A 44 0.81 2.10 -9.13
C GLU A 44 0.94 0.60 -9.46
N GLU A 45 0.19 -0.30 -8.80
CA GLU A 45 0.14 -1.73 -9.12
C GLU A 45 -0.41 -2.04 -10.54
N TYR A 46 -1.13 -1.11 -11.16
CA TYR A 46 -1.63 -1.24 -12.54
C TYR A 46 -0.74 -0.53 -13.57
N LEU A 47 0.37 0.07 -13.13
CA LEU A 47 1.33 0.72 -13.99
C LEU A 47 2.57 -0.16 -14.16
N GLN A 48 3.25 0.03 -15.28
CA GLN A 48 4.49 -0.67 -15.60
C GLN A 48 5.53 0.33 -16.07
N THR A 49 6.74 0.23 -15.52
CA THR A 49 7.86 1.09 -15.91
C THR A 49 8.58 0.51 -17.11
N HIS A 50 8.73 1.31 -18.17
CA HIS A 50 9.61 1.00 -19.29
C HIS A 50 10.78 1.98 -19.27
N VAL A 51 11.97 1.46 -18.94
CA VAL A 51 13.19 2.28 -18.92
C VAL A 51 13.78 2.33 -20.33
N VAL A 52 14.05 3.55 -20.81
CA VAL A 52 14.65 3.78 -22.13
C VAL A 52 16.01 4.45 -21.96
N TYR A 53 17.06 3.80 -22.45
CA TYR A 53 18.41 4.37 -22.50
C TYR A 53 18.70 4.86 -23.90
N VAL A 54 18.89 6.16 -24.07
CA VAL A 54 19.25 6.76 -25.36
C VAL A 54 20.55 7.54 -25.22
N GLN A 55 21.60 7.03 -25.87
CA GLN A 55 22.85 7.76 -26.02
C GLN A 55 22.75 8.69 -27.22
N TYR A 56 22.72 10.00 -26.98
CA TYR A 56 22.78 11.02 -28.04
C TYR A 56 24.17 11.62 -28.12
N LYS A 57 24.95 11.10 -29.09
CA LYS A 57 26.37 11.40 -29.38
C LYS A 57 27.35 11.16 -28.24
#